data_AF-A0A843F8L0-F1
#
_entry.id   AF-A0A843F8L0-F1
#
_cell.length_a   1.000
_cell.length_b   1.000
_cell.length_c   1.000
_cell.angle_alpha   90.00
_cell.angle_beta   90.00
_cell.angle_gamma   90.00
#
_symmetry.space_group_name_H-M   'P 1'
#
loop_
_entity.id
_entity.type
_entity.pdbx_description
1 polymer ?
#
loop_
_entity_poly.entity_id
_entity_poly.type
_entity_poly.pdbx_seq_one_letter_code
_entity_poly.pdbx_strand_id
1 'polypeptide(L)'
;MNDSRQTIFTGTELDFEEIVEIPEGYEKAELRDFEDGTLITGRPEMSSVTSYTFDDDGEEKTVNRFKLFIFKDDEKIYVEINVNLKNDGDLHKNIRKGSVLFDFITSILELENAGSVGRSNILRNVNLAEYREFVNNLGEMTIQVKEKSGTYIYYSFLVRDVQVK
;
A
#
# COMPACT_ATOMS: atom_id res chain seq x y z
N MET A 1 -11.97 -21.03 -2.50
CA MET A 1 -12.24 -22.26 -1.72
C MET A 1 -12.11 -21.87 -0.27
N ASN A 2 -13.17 -21.99 0.52
CA ASN A 2 -13.16 -21.64 1.95
C ASN A 2 -12.41 -22.72 2.72
N ASP A 3 -11.24 -22.38 3.27
CA ASP A 3 -10.51 -23.23 4.21
C ASP A 3 -11.06 -23.01 5.62
N SER A 4 -12.32 -23.43 5.85
CA SER A 4 -12.94 -23.36 7.17
C SER A 4 -12.45 -24.53 8.04
N ARG A 5 -11.31 -24.36 8.70
CA ARG A 5 -10.86 -25.30 9.74
C ARG A 5 -11.78 -25.20 10.95
N GLN A 6 -12.45 -26.30 11.27
CA GLN A 6 -13.34 -26.39 12.43
C GLN A 6 -12.55 -26.23 13.74
N THR A 7 -12.95 -25.24 14.55
CA THR A 7 -12.57 -25.13 15.96
C THR A 7 -13.63 -25.81 16.84
N ILE A 8 -13.22 -26.44 17.95
CA ILE A 8 -14.14 -27.02 18.94
C ILE A 8 -14.82 -25.96 19.82
N PHE A 9 -14.42 -24.69 19.69
CA PHE A 9 -14.95 -23.58 20.47
C PHE A 9 -16.00 -22.82 19.64
N THR A 10 -17.28 -23.06 19.95
CA THR A 10 -18.43 -22.54 19.20
C THR A 10 -18.69 -21.03 19.35
N GLY A 11 -17.87 -20.33 20.14
CA GLY A 11 -17.89 -18.88 20.30
C GLY A 11 -16.63 -18.17 19.78
N THR A 12 -15.73 -18.91 19.12
CA THR A 12 -14.49 -18.35 18.58
C THR A 12 -14.66 -18.12 17.09
N GLU A 13 -14.82 -16.87 16.70
CA GLU A 13 -14.70 -16.44 15.31
C GLU A 13 -13.21 -16.23 15.00
N LEU A 14 -12.71 -16.94 13.99
CA LEU A 14 -11.36 -16.73 13.48
C LEU A 14 -11.48 -15.74 12.32
N ASP A 15 -10.98 -14.53 12.53
CA ASP A 15 -10.78 -13.58 11.46
C ASP A 15 -9.39 -13.84 10.85
N PHE A 16 -9.35 -14.05 9.54
CA PHE A 16 -8.11 -14.27 8.82
C PHE A 16 -7.68 -12.92 8.24
N GLU A 17 -6.94 -12.13 9.02
CA GLU A 17 -6.17 -11.04 8.42
C GLU A 17 -5.07 -11.67 7.54
N GLU A 18 -5.03 -11.28 6.27
CA GLU A 18 -3.88 -11.56 5.41
C GLU A 18 -2.69 -10.74 5.93
N ILE A 19 -1.88 -11.37 6.78
CA ILE A 19 -0.67 -10.77 7.34
C ILE A 19 0.46 -11.05 6.37
N VAL A 20 1.06 -9.98 5.83
CA VAL A 20 2.33 -10.07 5.11
C VAL A 20 3.40 -10.56 6.09
N GLU A 21 3.96 -11.75 5.85
CA GLU A 21 5.00 -12.32 6.70
C GLU A 21 6.32 -11.57 6.51
N ILE A 22 6.77 -10.89 7.56
CA ILE A 22 8.09 -10.24 7.56
C ILE A 22 9.15 -11.28 7.92
N PRO A 23 10.15 -11.55 7.05
CA PRO A 23 11.17 -12.53 7.37
C PRO A 23 12.01 -12.11 8.59
N GLU A 24 12.47 -13.10 9.35
CA GLU A 24 13.27 -12.84 10.54
C GLU A 24 14.58 -12.08 10.21
N GLY A 25 14.92 -11.12 11.07
CA GLY A 25 16.14 -10.33 10.95
C GLY A 25 16.05 -9.17 9.96
N TYR A 26 14.85 -8.88 9.42
CA TYR A 26 14.64 -7.69 8.60
C TYR A 26 14.41 -6.45 9.48
N GLU A 27 15.07 -5.35 9.12
CA GLU A 27 14.87 -4.05 9.74
C GLU A 27 13.80 -3.24 8.99
N LYS A 28 12.96 -2.54 9.76
CA LYS A 28 11.91 -1.67 9.22
C LYS A 28 12.50 -0.33 8.80
N ALA A 29 12.14 0.13 7.62
CA ALA A 29 12.26 1.52 7.20
C ALA A 29 10.90 2.07 6.73
N GLU A 30 10.76 3.39 6.75
CA GLU A 30 9.60 4.13 6.27
C GLU A 30 10.04 5.16 5.22
N LEU A 31 9.12 5.66 4.39
CA LEU A 31 9.48 6.62 3.33
C LEU A 31 10.19 7.89 3.86
N ARG A 32 9.87 8.30 5.08
CA ARG A 32 10.48 9.48 5.74
C ARG A 32 11.96 9.30 6.11
N ASP A 33 12.46 8.06 6.09
CA ASP A 33 13.85 7.76 6.39
C ASP A 33 14.75 7.97 5.17
N PHE A 34 14.17 8.33 4.02
CA PHE A 34 14.85 8.51 2.75
C PHE A 34 14.64 9.94 2.22
N GLU A 35 15.65 10.48 1.53
CA GLU A 35 15.55 11.80 0.88
C GLU A 35 14.54 11.80 -0.28
N ASP A 36 13.95 12.96 -0.58
CA ASP A 36 13.09 13.13 -1.77
C ASP A 36 13.82 12.68 -3.04
N GLY A 37 13.11 11.96 -3.90
CA GLY A 37 13.64 11.47 -5.16
C GLY A 37 14.47 10.19 -5.07
N THR A 38 14.77 9.69 -3.86
CA THR A 38 15.42 8.39 -3.64
C THR A 38 14.68 7.28 -4.39
N LEU A 39 15.43 6.41 -5.08
CA LEU A 39 14.90 5.20 -5.69
C LEU A 39 15.09 4.02 -4.76
N ILE A 40 14.01 3.28 -4.52
CA ILE A 40 14.00 2.08 -3.69
C ILE A 40 13.50 0.94 -4.57
N THR A 41 14.33 -0.08 -4.72
CA THR A 41 14.03 -1.26 -5.52
C THR A 41 14.03 -2.48 -4.63
N GLY A 42 13.06 -3.37 -4.84
CA GLY A 42 12.96 -4.63 -4.11
C GLY A 42 11.72 -5.41 -4.49
N ARG A 43 11.54 -6.56 -3.85
CA ARG A 43 10.36 -7.40 -4.04
C ARG A 43 9.15 -6.72 -3.38
N PRO A 44 8.06 -6.44 -4.12
CA PRO A 44 6.91 -5.79 -3.52
C PRO A 44 5.93 -6.79 -2.93
N GLU A 45 5.17 -6.34 -1.93
CA GLU A 45 4.01 -7.07 -1.41
C GLU A 45 2.96 -6.10 -0.89
N MET A 46 1.71 -6.29 -1.25
CA MET A 46 0.59 -5.44 -0.87
C MET A 46 -0.39 -6.23 -0.03
N SER A 47 -0.70 -5.72 1.17
CA SER A 47 -1.67 -6.32 2.07
C SER A 47 -3.11 -6.07 1.58
N SER A 48 -4.03 -6.88 2.10
CA SER A 48 -5.45 -6.53 2.08
C SER A 48 -5.74 -5.23 2.83
N VAL A 49 -6.88 -4.60 2.51
CA VAL A 49 -7.37 -3.42 3.24
C VAL A 49 -7.80 -3.85 4.64
N THR A 50 -7.26 -3.20 5.66
CA THR A 50 -7.58 -3.43 7.07
C THR A 50 -8.15 -2.18 7.69
N SER A 51 -9.03 -2.39 8.67
CA SER A 51 -9.69 -1.34 9.44
C SER A 51 -9.31 -1.52 10.90
N TYR A 52 -8.83 -0.46 11.54
CA TYR A 52 -8.56 -0.48 12.97
C TYR A 52 -9.20 0.73 13.62
N THR A 53 -9.74 0.51 14.81
CA THR A 53 -10.43 1.51 15.59
C THR A 53 -9.63 1.81 16.85
N PHE A 54 -9.48 3.09 17.18
CA PHE A 54 -8.78 3.55 18.39
C PHE A 54 -9.48 4.77 18.98
N ASP A 55 -9.27 4.99 20.27
CA ASP A 55 -9.73 6.18 20.99
C ASP A 55 -8.72 7.31 20.76
N ASP A 56 -9.18 8.44 20.23
CA ASP A 56 -8.42 9.67 20.05
C ASP A 56 -9.15 10.82 20.77
N ASP A 57 -8.65 11.20 21.94
CA ASP A 57 -9.23 12.22 22.83
C ASP A 57 -10.70 11.99 23.22
N GLY A 58 -11.10 10.73 23.44
CA GLY A 58 -12.45 10.33 23.84
C GLY A 58 -13.42 10.14 22.66
N GLU A 59 -12.94 10.32 21.43
CA GLU A 59 -13.67 9.99 20.21
C GLU A 59 -13.12 8.71 19.57
N GLU A 60 -14.01 7.76 19.30
CA GLU A 60 -13.67 6.55 18.56
C GLU A 60 -13.39 6.89 17.09
N LYS A 61 -12.15 6.67 16.64
CA LYS A 61 -11.72 6.87 15.26
C LYS A 61 -11.38 5.56 14.60
N THR A 62 -11.99 5.31 13.44
CA THR A 62 -11.65 4.20 12.56
C THR A 62 -10.76 4.68 11.43
N VAL A 63 -9.64 4.00 11.21
CA VAL A 63 -8.77 4.22 10.07
C VAL A 63 -8.75 2.97 9.20
N ASN A 64 -9.02 3.20 7.91
CA ASN A 64 -8.90 2.18 6.88
C ASN A 64 -7.57 2.38 6.16
N ARG A 65 -6.81 1.31 5.92
CA ARG A 65 -5.55 1.38 5.16
C ARG A 65 -5.22 0.06 4.50
N PHE A 66 -4.35 0.11 3.50
CA PHE A 66 -3.52 -1.04 3.16
C PHE A 66 -2.05 -0.70 3.38
N LYS A 67 -1.20 -1.71 3.42
CA LYS A 67 0.25 -1.58 3.47
C LYS A 67 0.86 -2.08 2.17
N LEU A 68 1.80 -1.31 1.64
CA LEU A 68 2.73 -1.77 0.60
C LEU A 68 4.10 -1.96 1.25
N PHE A 69 4.70 -3.10 1.01
CA PHE A 69 6.04 -3.46 1.46
C PHE A 69 6.95 -3.54 0.24
N ILE A 70 8.17 -3.00 0.36
CA ILE A 70 9.26 -3.23 -0.59
C ILE A 70 10.40 -3.91 0.18
N PHE A 71 10.60 -5.20 -0.06
CA PHE A 71 11.64 -5.99 0.58
C PHE A 71 12.95 -5.89 -0.19
N LYS A 72 13.98 -5.40 0.49
CA LYS A 72 15.36 -5.34 0.01
C LYS A 72 16.13 -6.51 0.60
N ASP A 73 15.95 -7.68 -0.01
CA ASP A 73 16.36 -8.95 0.59
C ASP A 73 17.88 -9.01 0.88
N ASP A 74 18.70 -8.42 0.01
CA ASP A 74 20.16 -8.34 0.17
C ASP A 74 20.60 -7.49 1.38
N GLU A 75 19.83 -6.46 1.71
CA GLU A 75 20.10 -5.55 2.83
C GLU A 75 19.37 -5.98 4.10
N LYS A 76 18.48 -6.97 4.01
CA LYS A 76 17.54 -7.37 5.09
C LYS A 76 16.78 -6.15 5.63
N ILE A 77 16.27 -5.31 4.73
CA ILE A 77 15.44 -4.16 5.07
C ILE A 77 14.10 -4.33 4.37
N TYR A 78 13.02 -3.92 5.03
CA TYR A 78 11.72 -3.73 4.35
C TYR A 78 11.25 -2.31 4.54
N VAL A 79 10.78 -1.70 3.45
CA VAL A 79 10.15 -0.39 3.49
C VAL A 79 8.64 -0.58 3.62
N GLU A 80 8.07 -0.18 4.75
CA GLU A 80 6.62 -0.21 4.97
C GLU A 80 5.98 1.12 4.59
N ILE A 81 5.00 1.07 3.71
CA ILE A 81 4.26 2.24 3.24
C ILE A 81 2.79 2.08 3.61
N ASN A 82 2.32 2.90 4.55
CA ASN A 82 0.92 2.93 4.96
C ASN A 82 0.12 3.84 4.03
N VAL A 83 -0.89 3.30 3.35
CA VAL A 83 -1.78 4.06 2.47
C VAL A 83 -3.15 4.17 3.12
N ASN A 84 -3.42 5.33 3.72
CA ASN A 84 -4.70 5.59 4.39
C ASN A 84 -5.84 5.81 3.38
N LEU A 85 -6.98 5.22 3.68
CA LEU A 85 -8.17 5.16 2.83
C LEU A 85 -9.35 5.83 3.55
N LYS A 86 -10.29 6.34 2.76
CA LYS A 86 -11.51 6.96 3.28
C LYS A 86 -12.56 5.93 3.72
N ASN A 87 -12.59 4.79 3.04
CA ASN A 87 -13.56 3.73 3.24
C ASN A 87 -12.83 2.41 3.45
N ASP A 88 -13.52 1.44 4.00
CA ASP A 88 -13.14 0.04 4.04
C ASP A 88 -13.34 -0.64 2.67
N GLY A 89 -12.80 -1.86 2.56
CA GLY A 89 -12.87 -2.69 1.35
C GLY A 89 -12.03 -2.18 0.18
N ASP A 90 -12.04 -2.93 -0.92
CA ASP A 90 -11.16 -2.69 -2.06
C ASP A 90 -11.68 -1.62 -3.05
N LEU A 91 -12.97 -1.27 -2.99
CA LEU A 91 -13.60 -0.39 -3.97
C LEU A 91 -13.60 1.07 -3.53
N HIS A 92 -12.78 1.88 -4.22
CA HIS A 92 -12.66 3.30 -3.93
C HIS A 92 -13.12 4.16 -5.10
N LYS A 93 -13.79 5.27 -4.75
CA LYS A 93 -14.31 6.24 -5.72
C LYS A 93 -13.77 7.63 -5.46
N ASN A 94 -13.66 8.41 -6.52
CA ASN A 94 -13.35 9.85 -6.47
C ASN A 94 -12.05 10.17 -5.71
N ILE A 95 -11.00 9.37 -5.92
CA ILE A 95 -9.69 9.58 -5.32
C ILE A 95 -9.06 10.81 -5.98
N ARG A 96 -8.76 11.84 -5.20
CA ARG A 96 -8.24 13.11 -5.70
C ARG A 96 -6.72 13.13 -5.71
N LYS A 97 -6.17 13.90 -6.65
CA LYS A 97 -4.75 14.26 -6.70
C LYS A 97 -4.29 14.86 -5.39
N GLY A 98 -3.08 14.49 -4.97
CA GLY A 98 -2.50 14.90 -3.68
C GLY A 98 -2.70 13.90 -2.54
N SER A 99 -3.20 12.70 -2.82
CA SER A 99 -3.19 11.58 -1.87
C SER A 99 -2.14 10.55 -2.28
N VAL A 100 -1.60 9.80 -1.30
CA VAL A 100 -0.65 8.70 -1.55
C VAL A 100 -1.26 7.66 -2.48
N LEU A 101 -2.54 7.32 -2.27
CA LEU A 101 -3.27 6.40 -3.14
C LEU A 101 -3.33 6.91 -4.59
N PHE A 102 -3.57 8.20 -4.80
CA PHE A 102 -3.58 8.76 -6.15
C PHE A 102 -2.23 8.61 -6.83
N ASP A 103 -1.14 8.95 -6.14
CA ASP A 103 0.21 8.85 -6.69
C ASP A 103 0.55 7.40 -7.05
N PHE A 104 0.26 6.45 -6.15
CA PHE A 104 0.45 5.02 -6.37
C PHE A 104 -0.27 4.55 -7.64
N ILE A 105 -1.59 4.72 -7.71
CA ILE A 105 -2.41 4.22 -8.82
C ILE A 105 -2.01 4.89 -10.13
N THR A 106 -1.86 6.22 -10.14
CA THR A 106 -1.50 6.93 -11.38
C THR A 106 -0.10 6.58 -11.87
N SER A 107 0.85 6.32 -10.97
CA SER A 107 2.19 5.90 -11.36
C SER A 107 2.21 4.51 -12.01
N ILE A 108 1.40 3.55 -11.52
CA ILE A 108 1.24 2.24 -12.17
C ILE A 108 0.58 2.39 -13.55
N LEU A 109 -0.50 3.16 -13.64
CA LEU A 109 -1.20 3.38 -14.92
C LEU A 109 -0.29 4.08 -15.96
N GLU A 110 0.64 4.92 -15.51
CA GLU A 110 1.60 5.60 -16.38
C GLU A 110 2.65 4.63 -16.94
N LEU A 111 2.96 3.52 -16.25
CA LEU A 111 3.80 2.44 -16.81
C LEU A 111 3.11 1.72 -17.96
N GLU A 112 1.80 1.51 -17.85
CA GLU A 112 0.98 0.88 -18.90
C GLU A 112 0.76 1.83 -20.08
N ASN A 113 0.45 3.10 -19.77
CA ASN A 113 -0.01 4.08 -20.75
C ASN A 113 0.80 5.39 -20.67
N ALA A 114 2.09 5.29 -20.97
CA ALA A 114 3.03 6.41 -20.90
C ALA A 114 2.51 7.69 -21.59
N GLY A 115 2.50 8.79 -20.85
CA GLY A 115 2.10 10.12 -21.29
C GLY A 115 0.60 10.43 -21.19
N SER A 116 -0.24 9.48 -20.76
CA SER A 116 -1.70 9.63 -20.78
C SER A 116 -2.34 9.98 -19.43
N VAL A 117 -1.70 9.64 -18.31
CA VAL A 117 -2.34 9.72 -16.98
C VAL A 117 -2.16 11.09 -16.33
N GLY A 118 -1.07 11.79 -16.64
CA GLY A 118 -0.67 13.06 -16.03
C GLY A 118 -1.68 14.23 -16.15
N ARG A 119 -2.73 14.09 -16.97
CA ARG A 119 -3.80 15.10 -17.11
C ARG A 119 -4.97 14.91 -16.15
N SER A 120 -5.08 13.76 -15.50
CA SER A 120 -6.17 13.52 -14.56
C SER A 120 -5.89 14.15 -13.19
N ASN A 121 -6.93 14.69 -12.56
CA ASN A 121 -6.90 15.13 -11.17
C ASN A 121 -7.77 14.26 -10.25
N ILE A 122 -8.47 13.27 -10.82
CA ILE A 122 -9.38 12.39 -10.09
C ILE A 122 -9.42 10.99 -10.72
N LEU A 123 -9.29 9.97 -9.88
CA LEU A 123 -9.58 8.58 -10.25
C LEU A 123 -11.00 8.26 -9.82
N ARG A 124 -11.87 7.90 -10.78
CA ARG A 124 -13.30 7.74 -10.51
C ARG A 124 -13.63 6.43 -9.82
N ASN A 125 -13.03 5.34 -10.27
CA ASN A 125 -13.24 3.99 -9.75
C ASN A 125 -11.88 3.28 -9.72
N VAL A 126 -11.51 2.76 -8.56
CA VAL A 126 -10.30 1.95 -8.35
C VAL A 126 -10.70 0.72 -7.55
N ASN A 127 -10.24 -0.44 -7.99
CA ASN A 127 -10.43 -1.72 -7.31
C ASN A 127 -9.07 -2.20 -6.79
N LEU A 128 -8.80 -2.04 -5.50
CA LEU A 128 -7.51 -2.39 -4.90
C LEU A 128 -7.19 -3.90 -4.95
N ALA A 129 -8.19 -4.77 -5.12
CA ALA A 129 -7.96 -6.19 -5.31
C ALA A 129 -7.14 -6.47 -6.59
N GLU A 130 -7.42 -5.76 -7.68
CA GLU A 130 -6.69 -5.90 -8.96
C GLU A 130 -5.25 -5.39 -8.82
N TYR A 131 -5.05 -4.26 -8.12
CA TYR A 131 -3.71 -3.73 -7.85
C TYR A 131 -2.93 -4.65 -6.91
N ARG A 132 -3.58 -5.21 -5.89
CA ARG A 132 -2.97 -6.18 -4.97
C ARG A 132 -2.53 -7.45 -5.71
N GLU A 133 -3.39 -8.01 -6.56
CA GLU A 133 -3.05 -9.17 -7.39
C GLU A 133 -1.88 -8.87 -8.33
N PHE A 134 -1.91 -7.71 -9.00
CA PHE A 134 -0.80 -7.28 -9.85
C PHE A 134 0.50 -7.16 -9.07
N VAL A 135 0.51 -6.41 -7.97
CA VAL A 135 1.70 -6.15 -7.14
C VAL A 135 2.29 -7.45 -6.61
N ASN A 136 1.45 -8.35 -6.08
CA ASN A 136 1.92 -9.59 -5.44
C ASN A 136 2.44 -10.62 -6.46
N ASN A 137 2.17 -10.41 -7.75
CA ASN A 137 2.72 -11.19 -8.86
C ASN A 137 4.03 -10.63 -9.44
N LEU A 138 4.51 -9.47 -8.95
CA LEU A 138 5.80 -8.90 -9.38
C LEU A 138 6.98 -9.56 -8.65
N GLY A 139 8.07 -9.76 -9.37
CA GLY A 139 9.36 -10.15 -8.81
C GLY A 139 10.06 -8.95 -8.19
N GLU A 140 9.95 -7.78 -8.82
CA GLU A 140 10.62 -6.55 -8.40
C GLU A 140 9.76 -5.32 -8.73
N MET A 141 9.86 -4.31 -7.87
CA MET A 141 9.28 -2.98 -8.08
C MET A 141 10.30 -1.92 -7.65
N THR A 142 10.47 -0.91 -8.51
CA THR A 142 11.20 0.31 -8.16
C THR A 142 10.23 1.45 -7.89
N ILE A 143 10.32 2.04 -6.71
CA ILE A 143 9.59 3.24 -6.33
C ILE A 143 10.53 4.43 -6.21
N GLN A 144 10.01 5.63 -6.45
CA GLN A 144 10.66 6.89 -6.15
C GLN A 144 9.97 7.57 -4.97
N VAL A 145 10.73 7.87 -3.91
CA VAL A 145 10.26 8.64 -2.76
C VAL A 145 9.85 10.05 -3.21
N LYS A 146 8.73 10.54 -2.67
CA LYS A 146 8.24 11.89 -2.90
C LYS A 146 7.92 12.59 -1.60
N GLU A 147 8.75 13.56 -1.23
CA GLU A 147 8.40 14.50 -0.18
C GLU A 147 7.42 15.54 -0.75
N LYS A 148 6.32 15.76 -0.04
CA LYS A 148 5.30 16.72 -0.42
C LYS A 148 5.12 17.76 0.67
N SER A 149 5.43 18.98 0.30
CA SER A 149 5.23 20.17 1.14
C SER A 149 3.87 20.81 0.85
N GLY A 150 3.05 20.97 1.89
CA GLY A 150 1.78 21.69 1.88
C GLY A 150 1.53 22.37 3.22
N THR A 151 0.32 22.27 3.76
CA THR A 151 0.02 22.69 5.15
C THR A 151 0.86 21.90 6.17
N TYR A 152 1.24 20.68 5.82
CA TYR A 152 2.17 19.81 6.55
C TYR A 152 3.06 19.08 5.53
N ILE A 153 4.21 18.60 6.00
CA ILE A 153 5.08 17.73 5.20
C ILE A 153 4.55 16.30 5.31
N TYR A 154 4.41 15.62 4.18
CA TYR A 154 4.11 14.20 4.14
C TYR A 154 4.88 13.53 3.01
N TYR A 155 5.04 12.21 3.10
CA TYR A 155 5.76 11.42 2.13
C TYR A 155 4.78 10.57 1.32
N SER A 156 4.98 10.54 0.02
CA SER A 156 4.35 9.62 -0.92
C SER A 156 5.42 8.95 -1.78
N PHE A 157 4.99 8.21 -2.80
CA PHE A 157 5.90 7.52 -3.69
C PHE A 157 5.29 7.39 -5.09
N LEU A 158 6.13 7.16 -6.08
CA LEU A 158 5.74 6.87 -7.46
C LEU A 158 6.39 5.58 -7.89
N VAL A 159 5.62 4.63 -8.39
CA VAL A 159 6.16 3.44 -9.06
C VAL A 159 6.83 3.89 -10.37
N ARG A 160 8.09 3.50 -10.56
CA ARG A 160 8.93 3.89 -11.70
C ARG A 160 9.27 2.75 -12.63
N ASP A 161 9.34 1.54 -12.09
CA ASP A 161 9.61 0.33 -12.86
C ASP A 161 9.08 -0.90 -12.14
N VAL A 162 8.78 -1.95 -12.90
CA VAL A 162 8.27 -3.24 -12.40
C VAL A 162 8.81 -4.39 -13.23
N GLN A 163 9.08 -5.52 -12.59
CA GLN A 163 9.43 -6.78 -13.24
C GLN A 163 8.50 -7.89 -12.79
N VAL A 164 7.93 -8.61 -13.75
CA VAL A 164 7.06 -9.77 -13.48
C VAL A 164 7.93 -10.99 -13.15
N LYS A 165 7.42 -11.87 -12.28
CA LYS A 165 8.06 -13.15 -11.93
C LYS A 165 8.22 -14.08 -13.14
#